data_AF-A0A4R1RLA6-F1
#
_entry.id   AF-A0A4R1RLA6-F1
#
_cell.length_a   1.000
_cell.length_b   1.000
_cell.length_c   1.000
_cell.angle_alpha   90.00
_cell.angle_beta   90.00
_cell.angle_gamma   90.00
#
_symmetry.space_group_name_H-M   'P 1'
#
loop_
_entity.id
_entity.type
_entity.pdbx_description
1 polymer ?
#
loop_
_entity_poly.entity_id
_entity_poly.type
_entity_poly.pdbx_seq_one_letter_code
_entity_poly.pdbx_strand_id
1 'polypeptide(L)'
;MKQIILVLILTMAVSTTFGQDKWQQKKIDYFVEAATKEFKLDNKQKKELLVLRTDYFNDYMVIIKNGKEGEITEEEQKTQLNEHNQNFNIKLKEITGSNNIQPFLVRMRDELKNVK
;
A
#
# COMPACT_ATOMS: atom_id res chain seq x y z
N MET A 1 9.36 -3.23 31.49
CA MET A 1 10.24 -4.16 30.74
C MET A 1 9.49 -5.27 29.99
N LYS A 2 8.35 -5.79 30.47
CA LYS A 2 7.58 -6.83 29.75
C LYS A 2 6.83 -6.31 28.50
N GLN A 3 6.59 -5.01 28.38
CA GLN A 3 5.90 -4.41 27.23
C GLN A 3 6.81 -4.09 26.03
N ILE A 4 8.13 -3.99 26.22
CA ILE A 4 9.08 -3.68 25.13
C ILE A 4 9.39 -4.96 24.32
N ILE A 5 9.43 -6.11 24.99
CA ILE A 5 9.71 -7.41 24.36
C ILE A 5 8.57 -7.83 23.42
N LEU A 6 7.32 -7.50 23.76
CA LEU A 6 6.14 -7.80 22.91
C LEU A 6 6.10 -6.99 21.61
N VAL A 7 6.68 -5.79 21.60
CA VAL A 7 6.76 -4.95 20.39
C VAL A 7 7.84 -5.47 19.44
N LEU A 8 8.95 -5.99 19.97
CA LEU A 8 10.09 -6.47 19.16
C LEU A 8 9.82 -7.82 18.47
N ILE A 9 9.02 -8.68 19.09
CA ILE A 9 8.69 -10.02 18.55
C ILE A 9 7.62 -9.92 17.45
N LEU A 10 6.71 -8.93 17.52
CA LEU A 10 5.63 -8.77 16.54
C LEU A 10 6.08 -8.09 15.24
N THR A 11 7.16 -7.27 15.27
CA THR A 11 7.76 -6.72 14.04
C THR A 11 8.43 -7.78 13.17
N MET A 12 8.78 -8.94 13.74
CA MET A 12 9.37 -10.04 12.97
C MET A 12 8.33 -10.92 12.26
N ALA A 13 7.08 -10.95 12.72
CA ALA A 13 6.04 -11.79 12.12
C ALA A 13 5.52 -11.28 10.77
N VAL A 14 5.78 -10.01 10.41
CA VAL A 14 5.45 -9.47 9.08
C VAL A 14 6.60 -9.70 8.08
N SER A 15 7.79 -10.11 8.54
CA SER A 15 8.96 -10.28 7.67
C SER A 15 9.11 -11.68 7.06
N THR A 16 8.30 -12.66 7.50
CA THR A 16 8.45 -14.07 7.08
C THR A 16 7.61 -14.47 5.87
N THR A 17 6.71 -13.61 5.39
CA THR A 17 5.85 -13.90 4.22
C THR A 17 6.22 -13.06 2.99
N PHE A 18 7.12 -12.08 3.13
CA PHE A 18 7.48 -11.18 2.05
C PHE A 18 8.97 -11.32 1.70
N GLY A 19 9.26 -12.22 0.77
CA GLY A 19 10.38 -12.05 -0.15
C GLY A 19 10.13 -10.86 -1.12
N GLN A 20 9.63 -9.74 -0.60
CA GLN A 20 9.40 -8.52 -1.37
C GLN A 20 10.75 -7.87 -1.68
N ASP A 21 10.89 -7.41 -2.91
CA ASP A 21 12.02 -6.61 -3.35
C ASP A 21 12.15 -5.39 -2.42
N LYS A 22 13.35 -5.18 -1.83
CA LYS A 22 13.64 -4.08 -0.89
C LYS A 22 13.16 -2.73 -1.42
N TRP A 23 13.16 -2.57 -2.74
CA TRP A 23 12.68 -1.37 -3.41
C TRP A 23 11.16 -1.14 -3.28
N GLN A 24 10.36 -2.21 -3.34
CA GLN A 24 8.90 -2.13 -3.20
C GLN A 24 8.53 -1.70 -1.77
N GLN A 25 9.19 -2.30 -0.77
CA GLN A 25 8.97 -1.94 0.63
C GLN A 25 9.28 -0.45 0.88
N LYS A 26 10.37 0.08 0.33
CA LYS A 26 10.69 1.52 0.45
C LYS A 26 9.58 2.43 -0.08
N LYS A 27 8.94 2.06 -1.19
CA LYS A 27 7.83 2.83 -1.76
C LYS A 27 6.58 2.76 -0.88
N ILE A 28 6.30 1.59 -0.34
CA ILE A 28 5.20 1.39 0.61
C ILE A 28 5.44 2.25 1.85
N ASP A 29 6.63 2.16 2.44
CA ASP A 29 7.01 2.92 3.63
C ASP A 29 6.92 4.43 3.38
N TYR A 30 7.49 4.92 2.27
CA TYR A 30 7.43 6.32 1.89
C TYR A 30 5.97 6.83 1.78
N PHE A 31 5.11 6.06 1.11
CA PHE A 31 3.69 6.39 0.97
C PHE A 31 3.00 6.46 2.34
N VAL A 32 3.21 5.46 3.19
CA VAL A 32 2.60 5.37 4.53
C VAL A 32 3.09 6.52 5.40
N GLU A 33 4.38 6.85 5.37
CA GLU A 33 4.93 7.98 6.11
C GLU A 33 4.37 9.33 5.64
N ALA A 34 4.29 9.54 4.32
CA ALA A 34 3.72 10.75 3.75
C ALA A 34 2.24 10.90 4.15
N ALA A 35 1.45 9.83 4.03
CA ALA A 35 0.05 9.82 4.46
C ALA A 35 -0.09 10.06 5.96
N THR A 36 0.76 9.43 6.78
CA THR A 36 0.76 9.61 8.23
C THR A 36 0.99 11.06 8.61
N LYS A 37 1.95 11.74 7.96
CA LYS A 37 2.27 13.14 8.20
C LYS A 37 1.14 14.07 7.74
N GLU A 38 0.61 13.85 6.54
CA GLU A 38 -0.41 14.72 5.93
C GLU A 38 -1.77 14.62 6.62
N PHE A 39 -2.22 13.39 6.87
CA PHE A 39 -3.53 13.12 7.48
C PHE A 39 -3.46 12.95 8.99
N LYS A 40 -2.28 13.14 9.60
CA LYS A 40 -2.04 13.01 11.04
C LYS A 40 -2.54 11.68 11.61
N LEU A 41 -2.22 10.59 10.91
CA LEU A 41 -2.69 9.26 11.27
C LEU A 41 -2.11 8.82 12.62
N ASP A 42 -2.93 8.17 13.43
CA ASP A 42 -2.46 7.53 14.65
C ASP A 42 -1.73 6.20 14.35
N ASN A 43 -1.19 5.58 15.40
CA ASN A 43 -0.44 4.32 15.27
C ASN A 43 -1.29 3.14 14.75
N LYS A 44 -2.61 3.15 14.99
CA LYS A 44 -3.51 2.10 14.52
C LYS A 44 -3.79 2.31 13.02
N GLN A 45 -4.19 3.51 12.63
CA GLN A 45 -4.42 3.91 11.24
C GLN A 45 -3.17 3.73 10.38
N LYS A 46 -1.99 4.07 10.90
CA LYS A 46 -0.71 3.84 10.20
C LYS A 46 -0.46 2.36 9.90
N LYS A 47 -0.75 1.47 10.86
CA LYS A 47 -0.59 0.01 10.69
C LYS A 47 -1.60 -0.53 9.69
N GLU A 48 -2.85 -0.12 9.79
CA GLU A 48 -3.90 -0.48 8.83
C GLU A 48 -3.52 -0.02 7.41
N LEU A 49 -2.98 1.20 7.29
CA LEU A 49 -2.52 1.72 6.00
C LEU A 49 -1.35 0.93 5.44
N LEU A 50 -0.39 0.53 6.29
CA LEU A 50 0.74 -0.29 5.86
C LEU A 50 0.28 -1.62 5.26
N VAL A 51 -0.64 -2.31 5.94
CA VAL A 51 -1.22 -3.57 5.44
C VAL A 51 -1.96 -3.31 4.13
N LEU A 52 -2.89 -2.34 4.11
CA LEU A 52 -3.66 -1.99 2.92
C LEU A 52 -2.75 -1.67 1.72
N ARG A 53 -1.67 -0.91 1.93
CA ARG A 53 -0.77 -0.51 0.86
C ARG A 53 0.09 -1.67 0.35
N THR A 54 0.46 -2.57 1.25
CA THR A 54 1.20 -3.79 0.91
C THR A 54 0.34 -4.73 0.06
N ASP A 55 -0.89 -5.00 0.51
CA ASP A 55 -1.85 -5.84 -0.21
C ASP A 55 -2.18 -5.24 -1.58
N TYR A 56 -2.44 -3.93 -1.64
CA TYR A 56 -2.64 -3.22 -2.89
C TYR A 56 -1.49 -3.44 -3.88
N PHE A 57 -0.25 -3.36 -3.41
CA PHE A 57 0.90 -3.53 -4.29
C PHE A 57 1.03 -4.98 -4.80
N ASN A 58 0.81 -5.96 -3.92
CA ASN A 58 0.88 -7.38 -4.28
C ASN A 58 -0.18 -7.75 -5.32
N ASP A 59 -1.44 -7.36 -5.08
CA ASP A 59 -2.54 -7.63 -6.01
C ASP A 59 -2.33 -6.92 -7.35
N TYR A 60 -1.83 -5.68 -7.32
CA TYR A 60 -1.47 -4.95 -8.53
C TYR A 60 -0.42 -5.73 -9.35
N MET A 61 0.62 -6.25 -8.70
CA MET A 61 1.65 -7.04 -9.38
C MET A 61 1.11 -8.33 -9.99
N VAL A 62 0.15 -9.00 -9.32
CA VAL A 62 -0.54 -10.18 -9.86
C VAL A 62 -1.33 -9.82 -11.11
N ILE A 63 -2.16 -8.76 -11.06
CA ILE A 63 -2.95 -8.31 -12.22
C ILE A 63 -2.04 -7.97 -13.41
N ILE A 64 -0.93 -7.27 -13.16
CA ILE A 64 0.06 -6.95 -14.21
C ILE A 64 0.73 -8.20 -14.76
N LYS A 65 1.08 -9.16 -13.90
CA LYS A 65 1.69 -10.43 -14.32
C LYS A 65 0.75 -11.23 -15.20
N ASN A 66 -0.49 -11.43 -14.77
CA ASN A 66 -1.50 -12.21 -15.51
C ASN A 66 -1.79 -11.58 -16.89
N GLY A 67 -1.85 -10.24 -16.97
CA GLY A 67 -2.01 -9.55 -18.25
C GLY A 67 -0.79 -9.73 -19.18
N LYS A 68 0.43 -9.73 -18.63
CA LYS A 68 1.65 -9.99 -19.42
C LYS A 68 1.75 -11.43 -19.90
N GLU A 69 1.26 -12.38 -19.10
CA GLU A 69 1.26 -13.81 -19.41
C GLU A 69 0.10 -14.20 -20.33
N GLY A 70 -0.82 -13.27 -20.62
CA GLY A 70 -1.98 -13.51 -21.47
C GLY A 70 -3.07 -14.34 -20.78
N GLU A 71 -3.01 -14.49 -19.46
CA GLU A 71 -4.03 -15.18 -18.66
C GLU A 71 -5.35 -14.38 -18.58
N ILE A 72 -5.26 -13.07 -18.76
CA ILE A 72 -6.39 -12.15 -18.87
C ILE A 72 -6.20 -11.24 -20.08
N THR A 73 -7.31 -10.82 -20.68
CA THR A 73 -7.33 -9.84 -21.78
C THR A 73 -6.98 -8.43 -21.28
N GLU A 74 -6.63 -7.54 -22.21
CA GLU A 74 -6.38 -6.12 -21.88
C GLU A 74 -7.60 -5.43 -21.24
N GLU A 75 -8.81 -5.81 -21.66
CA GLU A 75 -10.06 -5.27 -21.12
C GLU A 75 -10.32 -5.75 -19.68
N GLU A 76 -10.09 -7.05 -19.42
CA GLU A 76 -10.17 -7.61 -18.07
C GLU A 76 -9.11 -7.01 -17.15
N GLN A 77 -7.87 -6.85 -17.64
CA GLN A 77 -6.81 -6.21 -16.90
C GLN A 77 -7.18 -4.77 -16.51
N LYS A 78 -7.70 -3.98 -17.45
CA LYS A 78 -8.17 -2.61 -17.19
C LYS A 78 -9.29 -2.59 -16.16
N THR A 79 -10.24 -3.51 -16.26
CA THR A 79 -11.38 -3.63 -15.32
C THR A 79 -10.90 -3.96 -13.92
N GLN A 80 -10.07 -5.00 -13.77
CA GLN A 80 -9.50 -5.40 -12.48
C GLN A 80 -8.66 -4.28 -11.86
N LEU A 81 -7.83 -3.58 -12.65
CA LEU A 81 -7.07 -2.43 -12.15
C LEU A 81 -7.97 -1.29 -11.68
N ASN A 82 -9.07 -1.01 -12.39
CA ASN A 82 -10.01 0.03 -11.98
C ASN A 82 -10.70 -0.32 -10.67
N GLU A 83 -11.21 -1.54 -10.53
CA GLU A 83 -11.84 -2.03 -9.29
C GLU A 83 -10.84 -2.03 -8.13
N HIS A 84 -9.62 -2.51 -8.37
CA HIS A 84 -8.54 -2.51 -7.39
C HIS A 84 -8.22 -1.10 -6.87
N ASN A 85 -8.10 -0.14 -7.79
CA ASN A 85 -7.86 1.27 -7.44
C ASN A 85 -9.05 1.90 -6.70
N GLN A 86 -10.28 1.57 -7.09
CA GLN A 86 -11.48 2.06 -6.42
C GLN A 86 -11.57 1.54 -4.98
N ASN A 87 -11.36 0.24 -4.78
CA ASN A 87 -11.36 -0.40 -3.47
C ASN A 87 -10.28 0.18 -2.55
N PHE A 88 -9.07 0.39 -3.08
CA PHE A 88 -8.00 1.07 -2.35
C PHE A 88 -8.39 2.49 -1.94
N ASN A 89 -8.94 3.28 -2.88
CA ASN A 89 -9.33 4.66 -2.61
C ASN A 89 -10.43 4.75 -1.55
N ILE A 90 -11.40 3.83 -1.55
CA ILE A 90 -12.46 3.77 -0.53
C ILE A 90 -11.83 3.55 0.85
N LYS A 91 -11.03 2.48 1.00
CA LYS A 91 -10.38 2.16 2.28
C LYS A 91 -9.40 3.23 2.74
N LEU A 92 -8.70 3.89 1.80
CA LEU A 92 -7.81 5.00 2.15
C LEU A 92 -8.60 6.19 2.72
N LYS A 93 -9.76 6.52 2.17
CA LYS A 93 -10.64 7.57 2.73
C LYS A 93 -11.10 7.20 4.14
N GLU A 94 -11.48 5.95 4.36
CA GLU A 94 -11.88 5.44 5.68
C GLU A 94 -10.74 5.57 6.70
N ILE A 95 -9.54 5.12 6.36
CA ILE A 95 -8.38 5.19 7.25
C ILE A 95 -7.98 6.64 7.54
N THR A 96 -7.97 7.49 6.51
CA THR A 96 -7.53 8.89 6.64
C THR A 96 -8.60 9.83 7.21
N GLY A 97 -9.87 9.41 7.19
CA GLY A 97 -11.01 10.27 7.48
C GLY A 97 -11.20 11.42 6.48
N SER A 98 -10.45 11.44 5.37
CA SER A 98 -10.51 12.50 4.37
C SER A 98 -11.33 12.05 3.16
N ASN A 99 -12.31 12.85 2.76
CA ASN A 99 -13.04 12.64 1.51
C ASN A 99 -12.24 13.07 0.28
N ASN A 100 -11.22 13.91 0.46
CA ASN A 100 -10.40 14.48 -0.61
C ASN A 100 -8.95 13.98 -0.56
N ILE A 101 -8.76 12.72 -0.95
CA ILE A 101 -7.44 12.08 -1.04
C ILE A 101 -6.75 12.29 -2.40
N GLN A 102 -7.44 12.88 -3.38
CA GLN A 102 -6.95 12.97 -4.76
C GLN A 102 -5.65 13.78 -4.90
N PRO A 103 -5.50 14.96 -4.25
CA PRO A 103 -4.24 15.72 -4.34
C PRO A 103 -3.05 14.92 -3.81
N PHE A 104 -3.24 14.21 -2.70
CA PHE A 104 -2.24 13.33 -2.11
C PHE A 104 -1.85 12.21 -3.09
N LEU A 105 -2.83 11.51 -3.67
CA LEU A 105 -2.57 10.41 -4.61
C LEU A 105 -1.84 10.87 -5.87
N VAL A 106 -2.21 12.05 -6.40
CA VAL A 106 -1.52 12.63 -7.57
C VAL A 106 -0.07 12.93 -7.23
N ARG A 107 0.19 13.58 -6.08
CA ARG A 107 1.56 13.86 -5.62
C ARG A 107 2.38 12.58 -5.41
N MET A 108 1.80 11.58 -4.74
CA MET A 108 2.44 10.29 -4.51
C MET A 108 2.80 9.57 -5.81
N ARG A 109 1.98 9.68 -6.86
CA ARG A 109 2.29 9.07 -8.16
C ARG A 109 3.61 9.59 -8.74
N ASP A 110 3.93 10.86 -8.53
CA ASP A 110 5.16 11.45 -9.04
C ASP A 110 6.35 11.23 -8.11
N GLU A 111 6.15 11.39 -6.80
CA GLU A 111 7.22 11.17 -5.81
C GLU A 111 7.69 9.70 -5.80
N LEU A 112 6.77 8.73 -5.87
CA LEU A 112 7.10 7.31 -5.84
C LEU A 112 7.89 6.83 -7.06
N LYS A 113 7.94 7.59 -8.17
CA LYS A 113 8.82 7.27 -9.31
C LYS A 113 10.30 7.44 -8.95
N ASN A 114 10.60 8.32 -8.00
CA ASN A 114 11.97 8.70 -7.63
C ASN A 114 12.50 7.96 -6.38
N VAL A 115 11.65 7.21 -5.68
CA VAL A 115 12.04 6.40 -4.53
C VAL A 115 12.84 5.17 -5.03
N LYS A 116 14.09 5.03 -4.55
CA LYS A 116 15.06 3.97 -4.90
C LYS A 116 15.51 3.20 -3.66
#